data_AF-A0A171KUJ6-F1
#
_entry.id   AF-A0A171KUJ6-F1
#
_cell.length_a   1.000
_cell.length_b   1.000
_cell.length_c   1.000
_cell.angle_alpha   90.00
_cell.angle_beta   90.00
_cell.angle_gamma   90.00
#
_symmetry.space_group_name_H-M   'P 1'
#
loop_
_entity.id
_entity.type
_entity.pdbx_description
1 polymer ?
#
loop_
_entity_poly.entity_id
_entity_poly.type
_entity_poly.pdbx_seq_one_letter_code
_entity_poly.pdbx_strand_id
1 'polypeptide(L)' 'MQARQISNKHRADSLDLHMGGIQTQATPRRRYTLDELLAASDYPLVLTKEDREWLDAPPVGRELI' A
#
# COMPACT_ATOMS: atom_id res chain seq x y z
N MET A 1 -21.20 58.26 -27.24
CA MET A 1 -20.71 56.90 -27.54
C MET A 1 -20.63 56.13 -26.22
N GLN A 2 -21.55 55.20 -25.96
CA GLN A 2 -21.59 54.41 -24.74
C GLN A 2 -20.96 53.04 -25.00
N ALA A 3 -19.95 52.70 -24.19
CA ALA A 3 -19.23 51.43 -24.25
C ALA A 3 -20.15 50.29 -23.77
N ARG A 4 -20.18 49.22 -24.57
CA ARG A 4 -21.06 48.06 -24.39
C ARG A 4 -20.77 47.35 -23.07
N GLN A 5 -21.82 47.15 -22.27
CA GLN A 5 -21.82 46.20 -21.15
C GLN A 5 -21.44 44.81 -21.66
N ILE A 6 -20.34 44.27 -21.14
CA ILE A 6 -19.96 42.88 -21.34
C ILE A 6 -20.69 42.09 -20.25
N SER A 7 -21.81 41.48 -20.62
CA SER A 7 -22.60 40.61 -19.74
C SER A 7 -21.87 39.27 -19.59
N ASN A 8 -21.11 39.12 -18.50
CA ASN A 8 -20.50 37.85 -18.12
C ASN A 8 -21.59 36.96 -17.51
N LYS A 9 -22.34 36.29 -18.39
CA LYS A 9 -23.25 35.20 -18.01
C LYS A 9 -22.38 34.00 -17.64
N HIS A 10 -22.00 33.90 -16.36
CA HIS A 10 -21.40 32.68 -15.82
C HIS A 10 -22.41 31.55 -15.98
N ARG A 11 -22.19 30.74 -17.02
CA ARG A 11 -22.86 29.48 -17.25
C ARG A 11 -22.40 28.56 -16.12
N ALA A 12 -23.19 28.49 -15.05
CA ALA A 12 -23.08 27.45 -14.05
C ALA A 12 -23.53 26.15 -14.73
N ASP A 13 -22.62 25.51 -15.47
CA ASP A 13 -22.78 24.11 -15.78
C ASP A 13 -22.63 23.38 -14.44
N SER A 14 -23.77 22.93 -13.89
CA SER A 14 -23.82 22.05 -12.73
C SER A 14 -23.01 20.80 -13.07
N LEU A 15 -21.81 20.70 -12.53
CA LEU A 15 -21.08 19.44 -12.52
C LEU A 15 -21.77 18.56 -11.48
N ASP A 16 -22.74 17.77 -11.94
CA ASP A 16 -23.34 16.70 -11.16
C ASP A 16 -22.27 15.61 -10.94
N LEU A 17 -21.41 15.86 -9.95
CA LEU A 17 -20.48 14.88 -9.40
C LEU A 17 -21.33 13.78 -8.78
N HIS A 18 -21.57 12.73 -9.55
CA HIS A 18 -22.09 11.48 -9.03
C HIS A 18 -21.06 10.96 -8.03
N MET A 19 -21.32 11.16 -6.73
CA MET A 19 -20.62 10.52 -5.62
C MET A 19 -20.95 9.02 -5.66
N GLY A 20 -20.41 8.33 -6.65
CA GLY A 20 -20.34 6.87 -6.66
C GLY A 20 -19.35 6.48 -5.58
N GLY A 21 -19.88 6.20 -4.38
CA GLY A 21 -19.07 5.73 -3.27
C GLY A 21 -18.29 4.49 -3.69
N ILE A 22 -16.96 4.54 -3.59
CA ILE A 22 -16.12 3.37 -3.77
C ILE A 22 -16.38 2.47 -2.56
N GLN A 23 -17.25 1.49 -2.74
CA GLN A 23 -17.48 0.44 -1.75
C GLN A 23 -16.27 -0.49 -1.77
N THR A 24 -15.27 -0.21 -0.92
CA THR A 24 -14.23 -1.19 -0.63
C THR A 24 -14.85 -2.30 0.20
N GLN A 25 -15.19 -3.42 -0.44
CA GLN A 25 -15.61 -4.58 0.30
C GLN A 25 -14.43 -5.05 1.16
N ALA A 26 -14.61 -5.03 2.48
CA ALA A 26 -13.62 -5.52 3.41
C ALA A 26 -13.49 -7.02 3.19
N THR A 27 -12.40 -7.45 2.56
CA THR A 27 -12.12 -8.88 2.39
C THR A 27 -12.03 -9.50 3.77
N PRO A 28 -12.78 -10.59 4.06
CA PRO A 28 -12.72 -11.24 5.35
C PRO A 28 -11.26 -11.62 5.64
N ARG A 29 -10.78 -11.21 6.82
CA ARG A 29 -9.41 -11.49 7.26
C ARG A 29 -9.24 -13.01 7.36
N ARG A 30 -8.31 -13.55 6.57
CA ARG A 30 -7.90 -14.95 6.72
C ARG A 30 -7.29 -15.12 8.11
N ARG A 31 -7.81 -16.08 8.88
CA ARG A 31 -7.23 -16.51 10.15
C ARG A 31 -6.34 -17.69 9.82
N TYR A 32 -5.06 -17.58 10.15
CA TYR A 32 -4.11 -18.66 9.96
C TYR A 32 -3.81 -19.31 11.30
N THR A 33 -3.67 -20.62 11.30
CA THR A 33 -3.10 -21.36 12.44
C THR A 33 -1.58 -21.41 12.31
N LEU A 34 -0.89 -21.66 13.43
CA LEU A 34 0.56 -21.86 13.40
C LEU A 34 0.93 -23.03 12.47
N ASP A 35 0.18 -24.12 12.54
CA ASP A 35 0.42 -25.33 11.74
C ASP A 35 0.27 -25.05 10.24
N GLU A 36 -0.73 -24.26 9.83
CA GLU A 36 -0.91 -23.85 8.43
C GLU A 36 0.28 -23.03 7.90
N LEU A 37 0.82 -22.13 8.73
CA LEU A 37 1.97 -21.32 8.34
C LEU A 37 3.25 -22.16 8.25
N LEU A 38 3.44 -23.10 9.17
CA LEU A 38 4.58 -24.02 9.15
C LEU A 38 4.52 -24.98 7.96
N ALA A 39 3.33 -25.51 7.64
CA ALA A 39 3.14 -26.37 6.48
C ALA A 39 3.41 -25.65 5.14
N ALA A 40 3.19 -24.33 5.08
CA ALA A 40 3.51 -23.51 3.91
C ALA A 40 4.99 -23.07 3.86
N SER A 41 5.73 -23.26 4.95
CA SER A 41 7.11 -22.82 5.10
C SER A 41 8.10 -23.87 4.61
N ASP A 42 7.99 -24.27 3.34
CA ASP A 42 9.04 -25.08 2.69
C ASP A 42 10.03 -24.14 2.00
N TYR A 43 11.05 -23.74 2.75
CA TYR A 43 12.12 -22.87 2.28
C TYR A 43 13.37 -23.71 2.02
N PRO A 44 13.56 -24.28 0.83
CA PRO A 44 14.83 -24.89 0.46
C PRO A 44 15.90 -23.79 0.41
N LEU A 45 16.61 -23.60 1.52
CA LEU A 45 17.55 -22.51 1.68
C LEU A 45 18.92 -22.91 1.14
N VAL A 46 19.15 -22.66 -0.16
CA VAL A 46 20.50 -22.60 -0.69
C VAL A 46 21.07 -21.24 -0.28
N LEU A 47 21.75 -21.22 0.86
CA LEU A 47 22.44 -20.02 1.34
C LEU A 47 23.47 -19.57 0.31
N THR A 48 23.25 -18.41 -0.27
CA THR A 48 24.22 -17.80 -1.17
C THR A 48 25.43 -17.32 -0.38
N LYS A 49 26.51 -16.99 -1.07
CA LYS A 49 27.71 -16.44 -0.43
C LYS A 49 27.40 -15.14 0.33
N GLU A 50 26.54 -14.28 -0.22
CA GLU A 50 26.13 -13.02 0.39
C GLU A 50 25.29 -13.25 1.67
N ASP A 51 24.37 -14.22 1.65
CA ASP A 51 23.60 -14.59 2.84
C ASP A 51 24.52 -15.07 3.98
N ARG A 52 25.57 -15.81 3.64
CA ARG A 52 26.58 -16.27 4.59
C ARG A 52 27.41 -15.11 5.15
N GLU A 53 27.83 -14.18 4.29
CA GLU A 53 28.55 -12.97 4.73
C GLU A 53 27.71 -12.12 5.69
N TRP A 54 26.40 -12.04 5.48
CA TRP A 54 25.49 -11.34 6.40
C TRP A 54 25.31 -12.09 7.74
N LEU A 55 25.15 -13.41 7.72
CA LEU A 55 24.99 -14.24 8.91
C LEU A 55 26.25 -14.28 9.80
N ASP A 56 27.42 -14.31 9.17
CA ASP A 56 28.71 -14.37 9.86
C ASP A 56 29.20 -12.97 10.31
N ALA A 57 28.45 -11.91 9.96
CA ALA A 57 28.80 -10.55 10.35
C ALA A 57 28.71 -10.39 11.88
N PRO A 58 29.65 -9.65 12.50
CA PRO A 58 29.59 -9.38 13.93
C PRO A 58 28.34 -8.57 14.27
N PRO A 59 27.69 -8.84 15.43
CA PRO A 59 26.54 -8.08 15.86
C PRO A 59 26.91 -6.61 16.05
N VAL A 60 26.17 -5.72 15.40
CA VAL A 60 26.37 -4.26 15.48
C VAL A 60 25.63 -3.62 16.68
N GLY A 61 24.77 -4.38 17.37
CA GLY A 61 24.05 -3.94 18.56
C GLY A 61 24.89 -4.07 19.83
N ARG A 62 24.55 -3.29 20.88
CA ARG A 62 25.15 -3.38 22.22
C ARG A 62 24.36 -4.31 23.16
N GLU A 63 23.57 -5.21 22.60
CA GLU A 63 22.81 -6.17 23.39
C GLU A 63 23.77 -7.20 23.97
N LEU A 64 23.65 -7.46 25.27
CA LEU A 64 24.45 -8.48 25.96
C LEU A 64 23.99 -9.86 25.49
N ILE A 65 24.93 -10.66 24.98
CA ILE A 65 24.73 -12.05 24.54
C ILE A 65 25.00 -12.99 25.70
#